data_AF-A0A4E0RKC3-F1
#
_entry.id   AF-A0A4E0RKC3-F1
#
_cell.length_a   1.000
_cell.length_b   1.000
_cell.length_c   1.000
_cell.angle_alpha   90.00
_cell.angle_beta   90.00
_cell.angle_gamma   90.00
#
_symmetry.space_group_name_H-M   'P 1'
#
loop_
_entity.id
_entity.type
_entity.pdbx_description
1 polymer ?
#
loop_
_entity_poly.entity_id
_entity_poly.type
_entity_poly.pdbx_seq_one_letter_code
_entity_poly.pdbx_strand_id
1 'polypeptide(L)'
;MAHLQKQAASSTDVPTSSINVDEECLPFRPGSLDLVLSSLSLHWVNDLPGVLRQVRDCLRNDGCFLGVMFGSDTLFELRLAFQLAELDRLGGFSPHISPFTDNVDMGDLLHQAGFNLITLNDLVHFVKEANRVNDAFRPHIDCSILSAGNQIRHR
;
A
#
# COMPACT_ATOMS: atom_id res chain seq x y z
N MET A 1 -8.43 -12.29 11.54
CA MET A 1 -7.14 -12.03 10.86
C MET A 1 -5.90 -12.09 11.77
N ALA A 2 -5.98 -12.60 13.01
CA ALA A 2 -4.80 -12.72 13.90
C ALA A 2 -3.76 -13.78 13.45
N HIS A 3 -4.07 -14.62 12.47
CA HIS A 3 -3.18 -15.70 12.02
C HIS A 3 -2.21 -15.31 10.88
N LEU A 4 -2.40 -14.17 10.20
CA LEU A 4 -1.54 -13.75 9.08
C LEU A 4 -0.29 -12.97 9.52
N GLN A 5 -0.24 -12.42 10.73
CA GLN A 5 0.91 -11.66 11.24
C GLN A 5 2.20 -12.49 11.42
N LYS A 6 2.13 -13.82 11.28
CA LYS A 6 3.24 -14.74 11.57
C LYS A 6 4.14 -15.06 10.37
N GLN A 7 3.93 -14.44 9.21
CA GLN A 7 4.56 -14.88 7.95
C GLN A 7 5.84 -14.13 7.56
N ALA A 8 6.17 -12.99 8.18
CA ALA A 8 7.45 -12.33 7.95
C ALA A 8 8.40 -12.64 9.12
N ALA A 9 9.46 -13.42 8.86
CA ALA A 9 10.56 -13.52 9.80
C ALA A 9 11.20 -12.13 9.92
N SER A 10 11.02 -11.47 11.06
CA SER A 10 11.65 -10.18 11.32
C SER A 10 13.16 -10.34 11.25
N SER A 11 13.86 -9.50 10.49
CA SER A 11 15.31 -9.47 10.51
C SER A 11 15.80 -9.19 11.93
N THR A 12 16.78 -9.96 12.40
CA THR A 12 17.30 -9.84 13.77
C THR A 12 17.95 -8.47 14.03
N ASP A 13 18.37 -7.78 12.97
CA ASP A 13 19.11 -6.52 13.03
C ASP A 13 18.22 -5.28 13.20
N VAL A 14 16.89 -5.38 13.00
CA VAL A 14 15.96 -4.25 13.10
C VAL A 14 14.95 -4.49 14.22
N PRO A 15 14.93 -3.66 15.28
CA PRO A 15 13.97 -3.81 16.36
C PRO A 15 12.55 -3.63 15.81
N THR A 16 11.75 -4.70 15.90
CA THR A 16 10.38 -4.74 15.39
C THR A 16 9.43 -5.05 16.53
N SER A 17 8.29 -4.36 16.57
CA SER A 17 7.21 -4.66 17.52
C SER A 17 5.90 -4.85 16.76
N SER A 18 5.08 -5.80 17.19
CA SER A 18 3.74 -6.04 16.65
C SER A 18 2.72 -5.75 17.72
N ILE A 19 1.69 -4.99 17.34
CA ILE A 19 0.57 -4.64 18.20
C ILE A 19 -0.73 -5.07 17.52
N ASN A 20 -1.72 -5.44 18.32
CA ASN A 20 -3.08 -5.67 17.86
C ASN A 20 -3.91 -4.47 18.27
N VAL A 21 -4.46 -3.77 17.29
CA VAL A 21 -5.20 -2.53 17.49
C VAL A 21 -6.33 -2.49 16.46
N ASP A 22 -7.41 -1.83 16.85
CA ASP A 22 -8.41 -1.31 15.93
C ASP A 22 -7.82 -0.22 15.03
N GLU A 23 -7.98 -0.37 13.71
CA GLU A 23 -7.48 0.61 12.73
C GLU A 23 -8.22 1.95 12.83
N GLU A 24 -9.43 1.97 13.39
CA GLU A 24 -10.22 3.19 13.63
C GLU A 24 -9.77 3.96 14.88
N CYS A 25 -8.90 3.39 15.72
CA CYS A 25 -8.41 4.02 16.94
C CYS A 25 -6.91 3.80 17.14
N LEU A 26 -6.09 4.66 16.52
CA LEU A 26 -4.63 4.50 16.52
C LEU A 26 -4.02 4.92 17.89
N PRO A 27 -3.26 4.04 18.58
CA PRO A 27 -2.76 4.29 19.92
C PRO A 27 -1.38 4.95 19.90
N PHE A 28 -1.12 5.81 18.92
CA PHE A 28 0.16 6.49 18.77
C PHE A 28 0.07 7.92 19.26
N ARG A 29 1.19 8.43 19.77
CA ARG A 29 1.25 9.82 20.23
C ARG A 29 1.29 10.75 19.03
N PRO A 30 0.71 11.95 19.12
CA PRO A 30 0.85 12.96 18.07
C PRO A 30 2.32 13.27 17.79
N GLY A 31 2.69 13.43 16.52
CA GLY A 31 4.06 13.75 16.11
C GLY A 31 5.12 12.74 16.55
N SER A 32 4.77 11.46 16.65
CA SER A 32 5.71 10.42 17.09
C SER A 32 6.31 9.61 15.94
N LEU A 33 5.60 9.51 14.82
CA LEU A 33 5.96 8.65 13.68
C LEU A 33 6.59 9.46 12.54
N ASP A 34 7.59 8.88 11.88
CA ASP A 34 8.23 9.45 10.68
C ASP A 34 7.58 8.93 9.37
N LEU A 35 7.05 7.71 9.39
CA LEU A 35 6.44 7.05 8.23
C LEU A 35 5.29 6.14 8.68
N VAL A 36 4.16 6.21 7.99
CA VAL A 36 3.06 5.25 8.13
C VAL A 36 2.83 4.54 6.80
N LEU A 37 2.80 3.22 6.83
CA LEU A 37 2.56 2.36 5.68
C LEU A 37 1.25 1.58 5.87
N SER A 38 0.36 1.63 4.89
CA SER A 38 -0.80 0.74 4.82
C SER A 38 -0.79 -0.03 3.51
N SER A 39 -0.92 -1.36 3.61
CA SER A 39 -0.92 -2.26 2.45
C SER A 39 -2.23 -3.02 2.40
N LEU A 40 -3.11 -2.61 1.49
CA LEU A 40 -4.40 -3.24 1.21
C LEU A 40 -5.27 -3.43 2.47
N SER A 41 -5.25 -2.49 3.42
CA SER A 41 -6.09 -2.57 4.63
C SER A 41 -7.18 -1.49 4.70
N LEU A 42 -6.91 -0.27 4.24
CA LEU A 42 -7.82 0.88 4.38
C LEU A 42 -9.24 0.70 3.81
N HIS A 43 -9.46 -0.22 2.86
CA HIS A 43 -10.79 -0.51 2.32
C HIS A 43 -11.71 -1.29 3.27
N TRP A 44 -11.20 -1.70 4.44
CA TRP A 44 -11.98 -2.31 5.53
C TRP A 44 -12.41 -1.33 6.61
N VAL A 45 -11.90 -0.09 6.56
CA VAL A 45 -12.19 0.96 7.55
C VAL A 45 -13.52 1.63 7.20
N ASN A 46 -14.39 1.81 8.20
CA ASN A 46 -15.69 2.46 8.00
C ASN A 46 -15.57 3.99 8.07
N ASP A 47 -14.72 4.51 8.98
CA ASP A 47 -14.39 5.94 9.07
C ASP A 47 -13.00 6.26 8.48
N LEU A 48 -12.89 6.08 7.16
CA LEU A 48 -11.66 6.40 6.44
C LEU A 48 -11.19 7.87 6.64
N PRO A 49 -12.06 8.90 6.57
CA PRO A 49 -11.64 10.28 6.84
C PRO A 49 -11.08 10.47 8.26
N GLY A 50 -11.71 9.85 9.26
CA GLY A 50 -11.25 9.88 10.65
C GLY A 50 -9.89 9.21 10.82
N VAL A 51 -9.68 8.05 10.21
CA VAL A 51 -8.39 7.34 10.25
C VAL A 51 -7.28 8.14 9.56
N LEU A 52 -7.53 8.73 8.39
CA LEU A 52 -6.53 9.54 7.69
C LEU A 52 -6.11 10.77 8.51
N ARG A 53 -7.05 11.40 9.24
CA ARG A 53 -6.75 12.49 10.17
C ARG A 53 -5.90 12.01 11.35
N GLN A 54 -6.25 10.88 11.96
CA GLN A 54 -5.45 10.29 13.04
C GLN A 54 -4.02 9.96 12.56
N VAL A 55 -3.87 9.40 11.36
CA VAL A 55 -2.55 9.13 10.76
C VAL A 55 -1.76 10.44 10.60
N ARG A 56 -2.39 11.50 10.09
CA ARG A 56 -1.75 12.82 9.98
C ARG A 56 -1.31 13.36 11.35
N ASP A 57 -2.14 13.24 12.37
CA ASP A 57 -1.82 13.72 13.71
C ASP A 57 -0.64 12.93 14.34
N CYS A 58 -0.57 11.62 14.09
CA CYS A 58 0.50 10.76 14.60
C CYS A 58 1.86 11.04 13.92
N LEU A 59 1.85 11.53 12.68
CA LEU A 59 3.04 11.84 11.90
C LEU A 59 3.69 13.16 12.36
N ARG A 60 5.02 13.17 12.42
CA ARG A 60 5.82 14.40 12.61
C ARG A 60 5.66 15.38 11.45
N ASN A 61 6.10 16.62 11.67
CA ASN A 61 6.35 17.55 10.58
C ASN A 61 7.32 16.86 9.59
N ASP A 62 7.01 16.92 8.29
CA ASP A 62 7.71 16.21 7.20
C ASP A 62 7.58 14.68 7.20
N GLY A 63 6.77 14.10 8.08
CA GLY A 63 6.44 12.67 8.06
C GLY A 63 5.58 12.28 6.86
N CYS A 64 5.79 11.06 6.37
CA CYS A 64 5.17 10.55 5.15
C CYS A 64 4.10 9.49 5.44
N PHE A 65 3.03 9.49 4.64
CA PHE A 65 2.05 8.41 4.60
C PHE A 65 2.10 7.76 3.21
N LEU A 66 2.17 6.42 3.18
CA LEU A 66 2.08 5.64 1.95
C LEU A 66 1.04 4.54 2.12
N GLY A 67 -0.01 4.61 1.30
CA GLY A 67 -1.10 3.65 1.28
C GLY A 67 -1.21 2.96 -0.07
N VAL A 68 -1.54 1.67 -0.07
CA VAL A 68 -1.95 0.93 -1.28
C VAL A 68 -3.33 0.34 -1.03
N MET A 69 -4.26 0.57 -1.95
CA MET A 69 -5.62 0.02 -1.90
C MET A 69 -6.14 -0.37 -3.28
N PHE A 70 -7.20 -1.16 -3.31
CA PHE A 70 -7.92 -1.44 -4.55
C PHE A 70 -8.68 -0.20 -5.00
N GLY A 71 -8.56 0.16 -6.27
CA GLY A 71 -9.42 1.16 -6.89
C GLY A 71 -10.77 0.57 -7.29
N SER A 72 -11.76 1.43 -7.54
CA SER A 72 -13.13 1.12 -7.99
C SER A 72 -13.21 -0.01 -9.04
N ASP A 73 -12.34 0.02 -10.04
CA ASP A 73 -12.38 -0.91 -11.17
C ASP A 73 -11.62 -2.23 -10.94
N THR A 74 -10.83 -2.34 -9.85
CA THR A 74 -9.88 -3.45 -9.70
C THR A 74 -10.54 -4.82 -9.55
N LEU A 75 -11.67 -4.88 -8.85
CA LEU A 75 -12.42 -6.13 -8.63
C LEU A 75 -13.82 -6.08 -9.28
N PHE A 76 -13.99 -5.26 -10.30
CA PHE A 76 -15.28 -5.09 -10.97
C PHE A 76 -15.84 -6.41 -11.50
N GLU A 77 -15.02 -7.19 -12.23
CA GLU A 77 -15.44 -8.48 -12.81
C GLU A 77 -15.84 -9.49 -11.73
N LEU A 78 -15.09 -9.52 -10.62
CA LEU A 78 -15.39 -10.41 -9.49
C LEU A 78 -16.70 -10.00 -8.81
N ARG A 79 -16.94 -8.70 -8.62
CA ARG A 79 -18.19 -8.17 -8.06
C ARG A 79 -19.37 -8.61 -8.91
N LEU A 80 -19.25 -8.46 -10.22
CA LEU A 80 -20.29 -8.82 -11.17
C LEU A 80 -20.54 -10.33 -11.20
N ALA A 81 -19.48 -11.14 -11.14
CA ALA A 81 -19.59 -12.60 -11.10
C ALA A 81 -20.38 -13.07 -9.87
N PHE A 82 -20.13 -12.52 -8.69
CA PHE A 82 -20.92 -12.83 -7.49
C PHE A 82 -22.38 -12.39 -7.62
N GLN A 83 -22.62 -11.16 -8.08
CA GLN A 83 -23.98 -10.65 -8.26
C GLN A 83 -24.80 -11.53 -9.21
N LEU A 84 -24.23 -11.94 -10.34
CA LEU A 84 -24.90 -12.80 -11.31
C LEU A 84 -25.13 -14.21 -10.76
N ALA A 85 -24.12 -14.80 -10.10
CA ALA A 85 -24.22 -16.13 -9.54
C ALA A 85 -25.29 -16.22 -8.43
N GLU A 86 -25.39 -15.21 -7.57
CA GLU A 86 -26.42 -15.19 -6.53
C GLU A 86 -27.80 -14.87 -7.09
N LEU A 87 -27.89 -13.96 -8.04
CA LEU A 87 -29.17 -13.62 -8.67
C LEU A 87 -29.78 -14.86 -9.36
N ASP A 88 -28.97 -15.66 -10.04
CA ASP A 88 -29.38 -16.91 -10.69
C ASP A 88 -29.77 -17.99 -9.66
N ARG A 89 -28.98 -18.16 -8.59
CA ARG A 89 -29.13 -19.28 -7.65
C ARG A 89 -30.08 -19.03 -6.48
N LEU A 90 -30.16 -17.78 -6.03
CA LEU A 90 -30.85 -17.37 -4.79
C LEU A 90 -32.00 -16.40 -5.06
N GLY A 91 -32.13 -15.86 -6.29
CA GLY A 91 -33.16 -14.87 -6.63
C GLY A 91 -32.91 -13.49 -6.01
N GLY A 92 -31.70 -13.22 -5.52
CA GLY A 92 -31.26 -11.97 -4.91
C GLY A 92 -29.73 -11.90 -4.87
N PHE A 93 -29.15 -10.84 -4.33
CA PHE A 93 -27.69 -10.73 -4.17
C PHE A 93 -27.31 -10.09 -2.83
N SER A 94 -26.12 -10.42 -2.35
CA SER A 94 -25.48 -9.87 -1.15
C SER A 94 -24.18 -9.15 -1.54
N PRO A 95 -23.82 -8.05 -0.88
CA PRO A 95 -22.56 -7.35 -1.15
C PRO A 95 -21.37 -8.17 -0.60
N HIS A 96 -20.71 -8.94 -1.46
CA HIS A 96 -19.49 -9.71 -1.11
C HIS A 96 -18.21 -8.90 -1.17
N ILE A 97 -18.24 -7.72 -1.80
CA ILE A 97 -17.06 -6.88 -2.02
C ILE A 97 -17.38 -5.48 -1.54
N SER A 98 -16.53 -4.91 -0.68
CA SER A 98 -16.67 -3.52 -0.21
C SER A 98 -16.66 -2.53 -1.37
N PRO A 99 -17.38 -1.40 -1.29
CA PRO A 99 -17.18 -0.30 -2.23
C PRO A 99 -15.73 0.19 -2.11
N PHE A 100 -15.11 0.50 -3.25
CA PHE A 100 -13.76 1.05 -3.28
C PHE A 100 -13.82 2.51 -3.69
N THR A 101 -12.98 3.32 -3.07
CA THR A 101 -12.80 4.74 -3.37
C THR A 101 -12.08 4.89 -4.70
N ASP A 102 -12.52 5.84 -5.53
CA ASP A 102 -11.77 6.20 -6.72
C ASP A 102 -10.58 7.12 -6.38
N ASN A 103 -9.73 7.42 -7.36
CA ASN A 103 -8.55 8.25 -7.13
C ASN A 103 -8.92 9.72 -6.81
N VAL A 104 -10.06 10.21 -7.28
CA VAL A 104 -10.50 11.60 -7.07
C VAL A 104 -10.96 11.78 -5.64
N ASP A 105 -11.88 10.93 -5.18
CA ASP A 105 -12.41 10.90 -3.83
C ASP A 105 -11.28 10.70 -2.81
N MET A 106 -10.31 9.82 -3.09
CA MET A 106 -9.16 9.64 -2.21
C MET A 106 -8.28 10.90 -2.12
N GLY A 107 -8.11 11.62 -3.24
CA GLY A 107 -7.38 12.88 -3.27
C GLY A 107 -8.04 13.93 -2.37
N ASP A 108 -9.36 14.05 -2.45
CA ASP A 108 -10.13 14.95 -1.61
C ASP A 108 -10.06 14.57 -0.13
N LEU A 109 -10.15 13.28 0.20
CA LEU A 109 -10.03 12.78 1.57
C LEU A 109 -8.65 13.09 2.18
N LEU A 110 -7.57 12.86 1.42
CA LEU A 110 -6.22 13.18 1.87
C LEU A 110 -6.02 14.69 2.05
N HIS A 111 -6.56 15.50 1.15
CA HIS A 111 -6.50 16.94 1.26
C HIS A 111 -7.25 17.44 2.49
N GLN A 112 -8.46 16.93 2.74
CA GLN A 112 -9.26 17.24 3.93
C GLN A 112 -8.61 16.76 5.25
N ALA A 113 -7.84 15.68 5.19
CA ALA A 113 -7.05 15.21 6.33
C ALA A 113 -5.80 16.07 6.61
N GLY A 114 -5.44 17.01 5.72
CA GLY A 114 -4.32 17.93 5.89
C GLY A 114 -3.00 17.48 5.26
N PHE A 115 -3.05 16.57 4.27
CA PHE A 115 -1.88 16.23 3.46
C PHE A 115 -1.67 17.27 2.34
N ASN A 116 -0.44 17.75 2.18
CA ASN A 116 -0.13 18.84 1.25
C ASN A 116 0.52 18.37 -0.07
N LEU A 117 1.34 17.31 -0.03
CA LEU A 117 2.03 16.76 -1.20
C LEU A 117 1.44 15.39 -1.55
N ILE A 118 0.24 15.41 -2.16
CA ILE A 118 -0.51 14.21 -2.49
C ILE A 118 -0.11 13.73 -3.88
N THR A 119 0.36 12.48 -3.96
CA THR A 119 0.55 11.77 -5.24
C THR A 119 -0.34 10.54 -5.22
N LEU A 120 -1.28 10.47 -6.16
CA LEU A 120 -2.12 9.29 -6.37
C LEU A 120 -1.87 8.75 -7.78
N ASN A 121 -1.64 7.45 -7.86
CA ASN A 121 -1.38 6.76 -9.10
C ASN A 121 -1.85 5.31 -9.04
N ASP A 122 -2.26 4.79 -10.19
CA ASP A 122 -2.53 3.36 -10.30
C ASP A 122 -1.19 2.60 -10.28
N LEU A 123 -1.18 1.42 -9.66
CA LEU A 123 0.03 0.61 -9.53
C LEU A 123 0.72 0.33 -10.87
N VAL A 124 -0.08 0.14 -11.94
CA VAL A 124 0.44 -0.07 -13.30
C VAL A 124 1.25 1.13 -13.78
N HIS A 125 0.79 2.36 -13.49
CA HIS A 125 1.50 3.57 -13.84
C HIS A 125 2.71 3.79 -12.93
N PHE A 126 2.58 3.53 -11.62
CA PHE A 126 3.68 3.61 -10.68
C PHE A 126 4.85 2.68 -11.06
N VAL A 127 4.56 1.42 -11.38
CA VAL A 127 5.59 0.44 -11.76
C VAL A 127 6.27 0.84 -13.08
N LYS A 128 5.51 1.37 -14.05
CA LYS A 128 6.09 1.90 -15.29
C LYS A 128 7.03 3.08 -15.02
N GLU A 129 6.64 4.01 -14.16
CA GLU A 129 7.45 5.17 -13.82
C GLU A 129 8.70 4.77 -13.00
N ALA A 130 8.54 3.89 -12.01
CA ALA A 130 9.65 3.36 -11.23
C ALA A 130 10.67 2.62 -12.11
N ASN A 131 10.20 1.82 -13.07
CA ASN A 131 11.08 1.16 -14.04
C ASN A 131 11.75 2.16 -14.98
N ARG A 132 11.02 3.18 -15.45
CA ARG A 132 11.58 4.26 -16.28
C ARG A 132 12.70 5.00 -15.56
N VAL A 133 12.52 5.33 -14.28
CA VAL A 133 13.56 5.93 -13.44
C VAL A 133 14.74 4.97 -13.28
N ASN A 134 14.48 3.71 -12.93
CA ASN A 134 15.53 2.70 -12.77
C ASN A 134 16.35 2.50 -14.07
N ASP A 135 15.71 2.51 -15.23
CA ASP A 135 16.36 2.40 -16.53
C ASP A 135 17.08 3.69 -16.94
N ALA A 136 16.58 4.86 -16.54
CA ALA A 136 17.26 6.15 -16.75
C ALA A 136 18.53 6.31 -15.90
N PHE A 137 18.61 5.64 -14.73
CA PHE A 137 19.80 5.60 -13.88
C PHE A 137 20.80 4.50 -14.27
N ARG A 138 20.47 3.61 -15.20
CA ARG A 138 21.35 2.53 -15.68
C ARG A 138 22.49 2.89 -16.66
N PRO A 139 22.59 4.05 -17.34
CA PRO A 139 23.54 4.18 -18.45
C PRO A 139 25.01 4.45 -18.06
N HIS A 140 25.42 4.34 -16.79
CA HIS A 140 26.82 4.65 -16.39
C HIS A 140 27.58 3.59 -15.57
N ILE A 141 27.12 2.34 -15.54
CA ILE A 141 28.03 1.23 -15.15
C ILE A 141 28.51 0.53 -16.42
N ASP A 142 29.59 1.06 -16.96
CA ASP A 142 30.32 0.48 -18.07
C ASP A 142 30.94 -0.86 -17.61
N CYS A 143 30.44 -1.96 -18.15
CA CYS A 143 30.76 -3.34 -17.74
C CYS A 143 32.08 -3.84 -18.36
N SER A 144 33.08 -2.96 -18.50
CA SER A 144 34.40 -3.31 -19.05
C SER A 144 35.42 -3.73 -17.97
N ILE A 145 35.07 -3.68 -16.68
CA ILE A 145 35.97 -4.05 -15.57
C ILE A 145 35.79 -5.51 -15.08
N LEU A 146 34.81 -6.27 -15.58
CA LEU A 146 34.51 -7.63 -15.08
C LEU A 146 35.07 -8.80 -15.90
N SER A 147 36.00 -8.56 -16.85
CA SER A 147 36.63 -9.65 -17.63
C SER A 147 38.09 -9.99 -17.25
N ALA A 148 38.70 -9.36 -16.24
CA ALA A 148 40.13 -9.57 -15.95
C ALA A 148 40.44 -10.35 -14.65
N GLY A 149 39.45 -10.99 -14.01
CA GLY A 149 39.58 -11.44 -12.62
C GLY A 149 39.42 -12.94 -12.32
N ASN A 150 39.41 -13.86 -13.29
CA ASN A 150 39.29 -15.28 -12.97
C ASN A 150 40.03 -16.22 -13.93
N GLN A 151 41.35 -16.04 -14.04
CA GLN A 151 42.26 -17.17 -14.27
C GLN A 151 42.72 -17.71 -12.91
N ILE A 152 42.90 -19.04 -12.83
CA ILE A 152 43.51 -19.86 -11.74
C ILE A 152 42.46 -20.27 -10.67
N ARG A 153 42.07 -21.53 -10.39
CA ARG A 153 42.57 -22.92 -10.57
C ARG A 153 41.33 -23.84 -10.40
N HIS A 154 41.16 -24.97 -11.07
CA HIS A 154 41.74 -26.25 -10.66
C HIS A 154 41.48 -27.34 -11.73
N ARG A 155 42.57 -28.03 -12.10
CA ARG A 155 42.71 -29.34 -12.77
C ARG A 155 42.14 -29.52 -14.17
#